data_AF-A0A1J4XZB4-F1
#
_entry.id   AF-A0A1J4XZB4-F1
#
_cell.length_a   1.000
_cell.length_b   1.000
_cell.length_c   1.000
_cell.angle_alpha   90.00
_cell.angle_beta   90.00
_cell.angle_gamma   90.00
#
_symmetry.space_group_name_H-M   'P 1'
#
loop_
_entity.id
_entity.type
_entity.pdbx_description
1 polymer ?
#
loop_
_entity_poly.entity_id
_entity_poly.type
_entity_poly.pdbx_seq_one_letter_code
_entity_poly.pdbx_strand_id
1 'polypeptide(L)'
;MLSDVPPGQHFNIHMGSSIRNIRELAEAIDIMDERSFKHHMRDDKNDFATWVKDVIGDFELAAEMQRINTREGLVNAIKRRILDLAEAESSGPAKEIAVQETAAASKAEAQGASQEAAAKWHAERHHRRMEFLVGIIIGVVIGILLKMLI
;
A
#
# COMPACT_ATOMS: atom_id res chain seq x y z
N MET A 1 9.70 8.96 -8.06
CA MET A 1 11.03 9.09 -7.43
C MET A 1 12.17 8.95 -8.43
N LEU A 2 11.98 8.22 -9.54
CA LEU A 2 12.98 8.11 -10.62
C LEU A 2 12.90 9.20 -11.70
N SER A 3 11.81 9.98 -11.70
CA SER A 3 11.59 11.11 -12.61
C SER A 3 12.37 12.35 -12.20
N ASP A 4 12.53 13.28 -13.13
CA ASP A 4 13.10 14.60 -12.87
C ASP A 4 12.30 15.40 -11.84
N VAL A 5 13.03 16.18 -11.05
CA VAL A 5 12.46 17.16 -10.13
C VAL A 5 11.91 18.38 -10.88
N PRO A 6 10.95 19.13 -10.31
CA PRO A 6 10.46 20.36 -10.89
C PRO A 6 11.57 21.40 -11.17
N PRO A 7 11.36 22.31 -12.14
CA PRO A 7 12.29 23.42 -12.38
C PRO A 7 12.60 24.20 -11.10
N GLY A 8 13.88 24.51 -10.90
CA GLY A 8 14.38 25.23 -9.72
C GLY A 8 14.66 24.36 -8.49
N GLN A 9 14.38 23.06 -8.52
CA GLN A 9 14.70 22.13 -7.43
C GLN A 9 15.90 21.21 -7.75
N HIS A 10 16.60 21.47 -8.85
CA HIS A 10 17.81 20.72 -9.22
C HIS A 10 18.93 20.93 -8.20
N PHE A 11 19.79 19.93 -8.05
CA PHE A 11 21.01 20.05 -7.27
C PHE A 11 22.13 20.64 -8.13
N ASN A 12 22.74 21.72 -7.66
CA ASN A 12 23.77 22.43 -8.40
C ASN A 12 25.16 21.94 -8.00
N ILE A 13 25.93 21.44 -8.96
CA ILE A 13 27.36 21.17 -8.77
C ILE A 13 28.20 22.34 -9.31
N HIS A 14 29.40 22.50 -8.75
CA HIS A 14 30.33 23.61 -8.98
C HIS A 14 30.92 23.69 -10.41
N MET A 15 30.15 23.43 -11.48
CA MET A 15 30.53 23.67 -12.88
C MET A 15 29.30 23.96 -13.79
N GLY A 16 28.17 24.35 -13.22
CA GLY A 16 26.96 24.70 -14.00
C GLY A 16 26.13 23.49 -14.47
N SER A 17 26.55 22.27 -14.15
CA SER A 17 25.71 21.08 -14.33
C SER A 17 24.68 21.00 -13.21
N SER A 18 23.43 20.74 -13.58
CA SER A 18 22.29 20.59 -12.67
C SER A 18 21.85 19.12 -12.63
N ILE A 19 21.77 18.53 -11.45
CA ILE A 19 21.30 17.16 -11.23
C ILE A 19 19.79 17.21 -10.96
N ARG A 20 19.01 16.46 -11.74
CA ARG A 20 17.54 16.51 -11.72
C ARG A 20 16.89 15.30 -11.07
N ASN A 21 17.60 14.20 -10.95
CA ASN A 21 17.05 12.96 -10.40
C ASN A 21 18.17 12.13 -9.75
N ILE A 22 17.80 11.02 -9.10
CA ILE A 22 18.75 10.17 -8.40
C ILE A 22 19.67 9.36 -9.34
N ARG A 23 19.30 9.15 -10.61
CA ARG A 23 20.18 8.50 -11.61
C ARG A 23 21.34 9.42 -11.97
N GLU A 24 21.02 10.67 -12.31
CA GLU A 24 22.01 11.72 -12.57
C GLU A 24 22.90 11.97 -11.34
N LEU A 25 22.34 11.85 -10.12
CA LEU A 25 23.12 11.97 -8.89
C LEU A 25 24.17 10.87 -8.78
N ALA A 26 23.81 9.61 -9.05
CA ALA A 26 24.76 8.50 -9.01
C ALA A 26 25.89 8.69 -10.03
N GLU A 27 25.55 9.08 -11.25
CA GLU A 27 26.53 9.35 -12.31
C GLU A 27 27.44 10.52 -11.93
N ALA A 28 26.88 11.63 -11.44
CA ALA A 28 27.63 12.79 -11.03
C ALA A 28 28.61 12.48 -9.90
N ILE A 29 28.19 11.71 -8.88
CA ILE A 29 29.07 11.28 -7.78
C ILE A 29 30.17 10.34 -8.28
N ASP A 30 29.89 9.49 -9.27
CA ASP A 30 30.89 8.57 -9.82
C ASP A 30 32.03 9.31 -10.54
N ILE A 31 31.70 10.37 -11.29
CA ILE A 31 32.66 11.08 -12.15
C ILE A 31 33.21 12.39 -11.59
N MET A 32 32.58 13.00 -10.57
CA MET A 32 33.03 14.29 -10.05
C MET A 32 34.42 14.21 -9.42
N ASP A 33 35.19 15.29 -9.47
CA ASP A 33 36.51 15.30 -8.85
C ASP A 33 36.44 15.24 -7.31
N GLU A 34 37.55 14.88 -6.68
CA GLU A 34 37.64 14.68 -5.23
C GLU A 34 37.40 15.97 -4.43
N ARG A 35 37.77 17.13 -4.98
CA ARG A 35 37.57 18.41 -4.30
C ARG A 35 36.08 18.77 -4.29
N SER A 36 35.38 18.60 -5.41
CA SER A 36 33.94 18.81 -5.51
C SER A 36 33.16 17.86 -4.60
N PHE A 37 33.54 16.59 -4.56
CA PHE A 37 32.92 15.59 -3.68
C PHE A 37 33.05 15.96 -2.20
N LYS A 38 34.27 16.29 -1.75
CA LYS A 38 34.53 16.73 -0.36
C LYS A 38 33.84 18.05 0.00
N HIS A 39 33.57 18.92 -0.98
CA HIS A 39 32.83 20.16 -0.73
C HIS A 39 31.40 19.89 -0.25
N HIS A 40 30.75 18.88 -0.84
CA HIS A 40 29.39 18.45 -0.52
C HIS A 40 29.33 17.44 0.65
N MET A 41 30.47 16.84 1.00
CA MET A 41 30.63 15.93 2.13
C MET A 41 31.58 16.54 3.17
N ARG A 42 31.01 17.35 4.07
CA ARG A 42 31.71 17.92 5.22
C ARG A 42 31.44 17.07 6.47
N ASP A 43 32.30 17.21 7.48
CA ASP A 43 32.43 16.30 8.64
C ASP A 43 31.08 15.84 9.26
N ASP A 44 30.08 16.72 9.31
CA ASP A 44 28.73 16.44 9.83
C ASP A 44 27.61 16.64 8.81
N LYS A 45 27.94 16.94 7.54
CA LYS A 45 26.99 17.36 6.52
C LYS A 45 27.20 16.64 5.20
N ASN A 46 26.18 15.87 4.80
CA ASN A 46 26.03 15.33 3.46
C ASN A 46 24.95 16.13 2.71
N ASP A 47 25.39 17.04 1.82
CA ASP A 47 24.49 17.87 1.01
C ASP A 47 23.65 17.01 0.04
N PHE A 48 24.20 15.89 -0.45
CA PHE A 48 23.48 14.96 -1.32
C PHE A 48 22.31 14.30 -0.57
N ALA A 49 22.57 13.80 0.64
CA ALA A 49 21.52 13.18 1.46
C ALA A 49 20.42 14.18 1.84
N THR A 50 20.79 15.44 2.09
CA THR A 50 19.84 16.52 2.36
C THR A 50 18.93 16.77 1.16
N TRP A 51 19.50 16.86 -0.04
CA TRP A 51 18.71 17.05 -1.27
C TRP A 51 17.81 15.85 -1.57
N VAL A 52 18.31 14.62 -1.42
CA VAL A 52 17.50 13.41 -1.59
C VAL A 52 16.32 13.39 -0.61
N LYS A 53 16.52 13.82 0.63
CA LYS A 53 15.45 13.94 1.62
C LYS A 53 14.44 15.02 1.25
N ASP A 54 14.91 16.24 1.04
CA ASP A 54 14.05 17.42 1.03
C ASP A 54 13.42 17.68 -0.35
N VAL A 55 14.05 17.20 -1.43
CA VAL A 55 13.57 17.38 -2.81
C VAL A 55 13.03 16.08 -3.41
N ILE A 56 13.79 14.99 -3.35
CA ILE A 56 13.34 13.71 -3.92
C ILE A 56 12.28 13.05 -3.02
N GLY A 57 12.34 13.30 -1.71
CA GLY A 57 11.44 12.71 -0.72
C GLY A 57 11.81 11.28 -0.33
N ASP A 58 13.01 10.79 -0.65
CA ASP A 58 13.45 9.44 -0.28
C ASP A 58 14.11 9.42 1.10
N PHE A 59 13.27 9.36 2.15
CA PHE A 59 13.75 9.38 3.53
C PHE A 59 14.63 8.17 3.88
N GLU A 60 14.34 7.00 3.30
CA GLU A 60 15.09 5.77 3.55
C GLU A 60 16.50 5.88 2.97
N LEU A 61 16.60 6.25 1.68
CA LEU A 61 17.88 6.45 1.01
C LEU A 61 18.68 7.58 1.67
N ALA A 62 18.04 8.69 2.02
CA ALA A 62 18.72 9.79 2.69
C ALA A 62 19.33 9.38 4.05
N ALA A 63 18.58 8.63 4.87
CA ALA A 63 19.07 8.14 6.16
C ALA A 63 20.22 7.13 6.02
N GLU A 64 20.25 6.36 4.94
CA GLU A 64 21.38 5.52 4.58
C GLU A 64 22.60 6.35 4.14
N MET A 65 22.41 7.30 3.21
CA MET A 65 23.48 8.15 2.68
C MET A 65 24.18 8.98 3.77
N GLN A 66 23.46 9.39 4.82
CA GLN A 66 24.07 10.11 5.96
C GLN A 66 25.12 9.28 6.72
N ARG A 67 25.05 7.95 6.65
CA ARG A 67 25.98 7.05 7.35
C ARG A 67 27.17 6.63 6.49
N ILE A 68 27.21 7.05 5.23
CA ILE A 68 28.21 6.64 4.26
C ILE A 68 29.15 7.82 4.01
N ASN A 69 30.45 7.59 4.18
CA ASN A 69 31.51 8.59 3.99
C ASN A 69 32.42 8.32 2.78
N THR A 70 32.11 7.30 1.98
CA THR A 70 32.87 6.93 0.78
C THR A 70 32.05 7.16 -0.48
N ARG A 71 32.73 7.59 -1.55
CA ARG A 71 32.12 7.79 -2.87
C ARG A 71 31.47 6.51 -3.39
N GLU A 72 32.23 5.41 -3.38
CA GLU A 72 31.76 4.11 -3.84
C GLU A 72 30.53 3.64 -3.04
N GLY A 73 30.54 3.81 -1.72
CA GLY A 73 29.41 3.46 -0.87
C GLY A 73 28.15 4.24 -1.25
N LEU A 74 28.27 5.55 -1.50
CA LEU A 74 27.14 6.39 -1.89
C LEU A 74 26.58 5.98 -3.25
N VAL A 75 27.45 5.80 -4.25
CA VAL A 75 27.04 5.35 -5.59
C VAL A 75 26.32 4.01 -5.52
N ASN A 76 26.83 3.06 -4.74
CA ASN A 76 26.23 1.74 -4.58
C ASN A 76 24.87 1.79 -3.88
N ALA A 77 24.73 2.58 -2.82
CA ALA A 77 23.44 2.77 -2.14
C ALA A 77 22.39 3.37 -3.08
N ILE A 78 22.75 4.39 -3.85
CA ILE A 78 21.85 5.03 -4.82
C ILE A 78 21.48 4.05 -5.95
N LYS A 79 22.46 3.33 -6.53
CA LYS A 79 22.23 2.34 -7.60
C LYS A 79 21.30 1.21 -7.12
N ARG A 80 21.51 0.69 -5.90
CA ARG A 80 20.61 -0.32 -5.30
C ARG A 80 19.19 0.22 -5.18
N ARG A 81 19.01 1.43 -4.63
CA ARG A 81 17.68 2.03 -4.50
C ARG A 81 17.01 2.27 -5.86
N ILE A 82 17.76 2.65 -6.89
CA ILE A 82 17.24 2.78 -8.26
C ILE A 82 16.71 1.45 -8.78
N LEU A 83 17.42 0.34 -8.52
CA LEU A 83 16.97 -1.00 -8.90
C LEU A 83 15.70 -1.39 -8.14
N ASP A 84 15.68 -1.21 -6.81
CA ASP A 84 14.51 -1.51 -5.98
C ASP A 84 13.26 -0.75 -6.48
N LEU A 85 13.41 0.52 -6.83
CA LEU A 85 12.33 1.35 -7.38
C LEU A 85 11.91 0.93 -8.78
N ALA A 86 12.86 0.55 -9.65
CA ALA A 86 12.56 0.07 -11.00
C ALA A 86 11.86 -1.31 -10.97
N GLU A 87 12.27 -2.18 -10.06
CA GLU A 87 11.59 -3.44 -9.80
C GLU A 87 10.17 -3.20 -9.28
N ALA A 88 9.98 -2.26 -8.35
CA ALA A 88 8.64 -1.87 -7.88
C ALA A 88 7.76 -1.29 -9.01
N GLU A 89 8.32 -0.45 -9.88
CA GLU A 89 7.62 0.11 -11.05
C GLU A 89 7.26 -0.96 -12.08
N SER A 90 8.15 -1.94 -12.32
CA SER A 90 7.90 -3.05 -13.26
C SER A 90 7.04 -4.17 -12.68
N SER A 91 6.84 -4.22 -11.36
CA SER A 91 6.06 -5.25 -10.68
C SER A 91 4.60 -4.86 -10.37
N GLY A 92 4.13 -3.66 -10.78
CA GLY A 92 2.70 -3.30 -10.79
C GLY A 92 2.08 -3.27 -12.20
N PRO A 93 0.73 -3.33 -12.41
CA PRO A 93 -0.39 -3.75 -11.56
C PRO A 93 -0.80 -5.23 -11.79
N ALA A 94 -0.05 -6.00 -12.57
CA ALA A 94 -0.49 -7.34 -13.02
C ALA A 94 -0.55 -8.40 -11.90
N LYS A 95 0.30 -8.32 -10.87
CA LYS A 95 0.26 -9.25 -9.73
C LYS A 95 -0.80 -8.89 -8.69
N GLU A 96 -1.06 -7.61 -8.46
CA GLU A 96 -2.04 -7.18 -7.46
C GLU A 96 -3.48 -7.32 -7.97
N ILE A 97 -3.73 -7.09 -9.26
CA ILE A 97 -5.03 -7.38 -9.90
C ILE A 97 -5.30 -8.90 -9.87
N ALA A 98 -4.31 -9.75 -10.15
CA ALA A 98 -4.50 -11.21 -10.12
C ALA A 98 -4.77 -11.77 -8.71
N VAL A 99 -4.18 -11.16 -7.67
CA VAL A 99 -4.44 -11.54 -6.27
C VAL A 99 -5.79 -11.02 -5.79
N GLN A 100 -6.21 -9.83 -6.22
CA GLN A 100 -7.51 -9.26 -5.89
C GLN A 100 -8.66 -9.92 -6.65
N GLU A 101 -8.47 -10.36 -7.89
CA GLU A 101 -9.49 -11.07 -8.69
C GLU A 101 -9.76 -12.47 -8.13
N THR A 102 -8.71 -13.18 -7.70
CA THR A 102 -8.86 -14.50 -7.05
C THR A 102 -9.43 -14.39 -5.62
N ALA A 103 -9.09 -13.34 -4.87
CA ALA A 103 -9.68 -13.05 -3.56
C ALA A 103 -11.12 -12.53 -3.66
N ALA A 104 -11.46 -11.76 -4.69
CA ALA A 104 -12.82 -11.29 -4.94
C ALA A 104 -13.73 -12.42 -5.44
N ALA A 105 -13.23 -13.34 -6.27
CA ALA A 105 -13.96 -14.52 -6.70
C ALA A 105 -14.31 -15.44 -5.52
N SER A 106 -13.35 -15.73 -4.63
CA SER A 106 -13.63 -16.56 -3.45
C SER A 106 -14.55 -15.88 -2.42
N LYS A 107 -14.46 -14.54 -2.29
CA LYS A 107 -15.33 -13.77 -1.40
C LYS A 107 -16.76 -13.64 -1.95
N ALA A 108 -16.93 -13.50 -3.26
CA ALA A 108 -18.25 -13.45 -3.89
C ALA A 108 -18.98 -14.80 -3.80
N GLU A 109 -18.27 -15.91 -3.97
CA GLU A 109 -18.82 -17.26 -3.84
C GLU A 109 -19.21 -17.59 -2.39
N ALA A 110 -18.37 -17.21 -1.42
CA ALA A 110 -18.67 -17.37 0.00
C ALA A 110 -19.83 -16.48 0.48
N GLN A 111 -19.96 -15.27 -0.06
CA GLN A 111 -21.06 -14.35 0.29
C GLN A 111 -22.40 -14.77 -0.34
N GLY A 112 -22.40 -15.26 -1.58
CA GLY A 112 -23.60 -15.82 -2.22
C GLY A 112 -24.16 -17.02 -1.44
N ALA A 113 -23.29 -17.97 -1.06
CA ALA A 113 -23.69 -19.14 -0.29
C ALA A 113 -24.22 -18.78 1.11
N SER A 114 -23.63 -17.78 1.77
CA SER A 114 -24.08 -17.30 3.09
C SER A 114 -25.43 -16.57 3.02
N GLN A 115 -25.65 -15.75 2.00
CA GLN A 115 -26.92 -15.03 1.80
C GLN A 115 -28.06 -15.96 1.39
N GLU A 116 -27.80 -16.96 0.53
CA GLU A 116 -28.81 -17.96 0.15
C GLU A 116 -29.19 -18.86 1.35
N ALA A 117 -28.21 -19.26 2.17
CA ALA A 117 -28.47 -20.00 3.40
C ALA A 117 -29.27 -19.18 4.43
N ALA A 118 -28.97 -17.88 4.58
CA ALA A 118 -29.72 -16.98 5.44
C ALA A 118 -31.16 -16.78 4.94
N ALA A 119 -31.35 -16.58 3.63
CA ALA A 119 -32.68 -16.43 3.02
C ALA A 119 -33.54 -17.69 3.21
N LYS A 120 -32.94 -18.88 2.99
CA LYS A 120 -33.60 -20.18 3.26
C LYS A 120 -33.97 -20.34 4.73
N TRP A 121 -33.06 -20.00 5.66
CA TRP A 121 -33.33 -20.07 7.10
C TRP A 121 -34.46 -19.13 7.54
N HIS A 122 -34.52 -17.91 6.98
CA HIS A 122 -35.58 -16.94 7.27
C HIS A 122 -36.94 -17.47 6.78
N ALA A 123 -37.02 -17.97 5.54
CA ALA A 123 -38.26 -18.53 4.98
C ALA A 123 -38.78 -19.72 5.81
N GLU A 124 -37.89 -20.63 6.18
CA GLU A 124 -38.20 -21.83 6.98
C GLU A 124 -38.67 -21.49 8.41
N ARG A 125 -38.08 -20.47 9.03
CA ARG A 125 -38.42 -20.03 10.40
C ARG A 125 -39.80 -19.37 10.47
N HIS A 126 -40.23 -18.69 9.41
CA HIS A 126 -41.58 -18.13 9.33
C HIS A 126 -42.64 -19.23 9.23
N HIS A 127 -42.39 -20.31 8.50
CA HIS A 127 -43.33 -21.43 8.42
C HIS A 127 -43.52 -22.11 9.79
N ARG A 128 -42.43 -22.46 10.49
CA ARG A 128 -42.51 -23.09 11.82
C ARG A 128 -43.10 -22.20 12.92
N ARG A 129 -42.91 -20.88 12.85
CA ARG A 129 -43.54 -19.92 13.79
C ARG A 129 -45.05 -19.80 13.55
N MET A 130 -45.50 -19.89 12.30
CA MET A 130 -46.93 -19.81 11.97
C MET A 130 -47.68 -21.07 12.42
N GLU A 131 -47.09 -22.26 12.30
CA GLU A 131 -47.69 -23.50 12.83
C GLU A 131 -47.84 -23.46 14.35
N PHE A 132 -46.85 -22.93 15.07
CA PHE A 132 -46.91 -22.78 16.53
C PHE A 132 -47.98 -21.77 16.97
N LEU A 133 -48.13 -20.65 16.27
CA LEU A 133 -49.13 -19.62 16.58
C LEU A 133 -50.56 -20.06 16.25
N VAL A 134 -50.76 -20.75 15.12
CA VAL A 134 -52.06 -21.32 14.75
C VAL A 134 -52.49 -22.39 15.75
N GLY A 135 -51.57 -23.24 16.21
CA GLY A 135 -51.84 -24.21 17.27
C GLY A 135 -52.23 -23.58 18.62
N ILE A 136 -51.58 -22.47 19.01
CA ILE A 136 -51.93 -21.73 20.24
C ILE A 136 -53.32 -21.12 20.14
N ILE A 137 -53.68 -20.50 19.00
CA ILE A 137 -55.00 -19.87 18.82
C ILE A 137 -56.11 -20.92 18.83
N ILE A 138 -55.92 -22.04 18.12
CA ILE A 138 -56.88 -23.15 18.10
C ILE A 138 -57.05 -23.75 19.50
N GLY A 139 -55.95 -23.96 20.24
CA GLY A 139 -56.00 -24.47 21.62
C GLY A 139 -56.73 -23.54 22.59
N VAL A 140 -56.54 -22.23 22.49
CA VAL A 140 -57.23 -21.24 23.33
C VAL A 140 -58.73 -21.19 23.02
N VAL A 141 -59.12 -21.23 21.75
CA VAL A 141 -60.54 -21.23 21.35
C VAL A 141 -61.25 -22.50 21.80
N ILE A 142 -60.63 -23.68 21.64
CA ILE A 142 -61.18 -24.95 22.11
C ILE A 142 -61.30 -24.96 23.64
N GLY A 143 -60.29 -24.46 24.36
CA GLY A 143 -60.32 -24.37 25.82
C GLY A 143 -61.43 -23.46 26.35
N ILE A 144 -61.71 -22.34 25.68
CA ILE A 144 -62.80 -21.42 26.04
C ILE A 144 -64.17 -22.09 25.80
N LEU A 145 -64.35 -22.77 24.68
CA LEU A 145 -65.61 -23.46 24.35
C LEU A 145 -65.91 -24.63 25.31
N LEU A 146 -64.89 -25.40 25.70
CA LEU A 146 -65.04 -26.47 26.71
C LEU A 146 -65.41 -25.91 28.09
N LYS A 147 -64.90 -24.72 28.44
CA LYS A 147 -65.18 -24.04 29.72
C LYS A 147 -66.57 -23.42 29.79
N MET A 148 -67.28 -23.32 28.65
CA MET A 148 -68.67 -22.86 28.57
C MET A 148 -69.69 -24.00 28.55
N LEU A 149 -69.23 -25.26 28.48
CA LEU A 149 -70.08 -26.44 28.37
C LEU A 149 -70.20 -27.24 29.69
N ILE A 150 -69.60 -26.75 30.77
CA ILE A 150 -69.60 -27.32 32.14
C ILE A 150 -70.08 -26.23 33.08
#